data_AF-A0A7W0FW76-F1
#
_entry.id   AF-A0A7W0FW76-F1
#
_cell.length_a   1.000
_cell.length_b   1.000
_cell.length_c   1.000
_cell.angle_alpha   90.00
_cell.angle_beta   90.00
_cell.angle_gamma   90.00
#
_symmetry.space_group_name_H-M   'P 1'
#
loop_
_entity.id
_entity.type
_entity.pdbx_description
1 polymer ?
#
loop_
_entity_poly.entity_id
_entity_poly.type
_entity_poly.pdbx_seq_one_letter_code
_entity_poly.pdbx_strand_id
1 'polypeptide(L)'
;MSFRQILSQFWSNVQYTLFPQLEKDLGELSPDHKKLVAILELVRIEEFIPCGRFTNGRLKEDRSAIARAFIAKIVFKLPYTKNILKELKNDKQLKKICGWE
;
A
#
# COMPACT_ATOMS: atom_id res chain seq x y z
N MET A 1 -24.56 -0.90 12.03
CA MET A 1 -23.34 -1.47 12.66
C MET A 1 -22.61 -0.37 13.39
N SER A 2 -22.10 -0.66 14.59
CA SER A 2 -21.23 0.27 15.33
C SER A 2 -19.86 0.35 14.65
N PHE A 3 -19.20 1.52 14.72
CA PHE A 3 -17.84 1.72 14.18
C PHE A 3 -16.84 0.67 14.69
N ARG A 4 -16.95 0.26 15.96
CA ARG A 4 -16.10 -0.79 16.53
C ARG A 4 -16.27 -2.13 15.81
N GLN A 5 -17.50 -2.49 15.45
CA GLN A 5 -17.78 -3.74 14.74
C GLN A 5 -17.19 -3.73 13.33
N ILE A 6 -17.23 -2.57 12.65
CA ILE A 6 -16.62 -2.40 11.33
C ILE A 6 -15.11 -2.58 11.42
N LEU A 7 -14.45 -1.95 12.39
CA LEU A 7 -13.01 -2.10 12.59
C LEU A 7 -12.61 -3.53 12.98
N SER A 8 -13.38 -4.19 13.85
CA SER A 8 -13.13 -5.59 14.21
C SER A 8 -13.26 -6.50 12.99
N GLN A 9 -14.32 -6.35 12.19
CA GLN A 9 -14.52 -7.15 10.98
C GLN A 9 -13.41 -6.90 9.95
N PHE A 10 -13.04 -5.65 9.74
CA PHE A 10 -11.92 -5.27 8.88
C PHE A 10 -10.63 -5.95 9.35
N TRP A 11 -10.31 -5.83 10.64
CA TRP A 11 -9.09 -6.39 11.20
C TRP A 11 -9.05 -7.91 11.09
N SER A 12 -10.18 -8.59 11.31
CA SER A 12 -10.30 -10.03 11.07
C SER A 12 -10.02 -10.40 9.61
N ASN A 13 -10.56 -9.66 8.65
CA ASN A 13 -10.30 -9.92 7.22
C ASN A 13 -8.81 -9.71 6.87
N VAL A 14 -8.19 -8.65 7.39
CA VAL A 14 -6.77 -8.36 7.17
C VAL A 14 -5.90 -9.50 7.74
N GLN A 15 -6.16 -9.93 8.98
CA GLN A 15 -5.36 -10.94 9.66
C GLN A 15 -5.52 -12.34 9.08
N TYR A 16 -6.75 -12.77 8.79
CA TYR A 16 -7.02 -14.17 8.44
C TYR A 16 -7.11 -14.41 6.93
N THR A 17 -7.23 -13.36 6.12
CA THR A 17 -7.39 -13.49 4.66
C THR A 17 -6.27 -12.79 3.92
N LEU A 18 -6.09 -11.48 4.14
CA LEU A 18 -5.16 -10.69 3.33
C LEU A 18 -3.69 -11.03 3.59
N PHE A 19 -3.23 -11.04 4.85
CA PHE A 19 -1.84 -11.37 5.14
C PHE A 19 -1.44 -12.78 4.71
N PRO A 20 -2.22 -13.84 5.01
CA PRO A 20 -1.86 -15.19 4.56
C PRO A 20 -1.81 -15.33 3.05
N GLN A 21 -2.63 -14.59 2.29
CA GLN A 21 -2.55 -14.58 0.82
C GLN A 21 -1.30 -13.86 0.34
N LEU A 22 -1.00 -12.68 0.88
CA LEU A 22 0.19 -11.93 0.50
C LEU A 22 1.48 -12.66 0.87
N GLU A 23 1.54 -13.30 2.03
CA GLU A 23 2.72 -14.03 2.49
C GLU A 23 3.01 -15.28 1.64
N LYS A 24 2.01 -15.87 0.99
CA LYS A 24 2.21 -16.96 0.01
C LYS A 24 2.98 -16.47 -1.22
N ASP A 25 2.68 -15.26 -1.68
CA ASP A 25 3.26 -14.72 -2.93
C ASP A 25 4.56 -13.93 -2.70
N LEU A 26 4.69 -13.30 -1.53
CA LEU A 26 5.79 -12.39 -1.18
C LEU A 26 6.78 -12.98 -0.17
N GLY A 27 6.45 -14.11 0.47
CA GLY A 27 7.15 -14.59 1.66
C GLY A 27 6.72 -13.85 2.93
N GLU A 28 7.37 -14.16 4.05
CA GLU A 28 7.06 -13.55 5.34
C GLU A 28 7.14 -12.01 5.29
N LEU A 29 6.08 -11.35 5.74
CA LEU A 29 6.01 -9.88 5.76
C LEU A 29 6.56 -9.35 7.09
N SER A 30 7.49 -8.41 7.00
CA SER A 30 7.97 -7.66 8.18
C SER A 30 6.83 -6.86 8.83
N PRO A 31 6.91 -6.57 10.14
CA PRO A 31 5.90 -5.77 10.85
C PRO A 31 5.57 -4.44 10.16
N ASP A 32 6.58 -3.78 9.58
CA ASP A 32 6.41 -2.51 8.87
C ASP A 32 5.62 -2.68 7.56
N HIS A 33 5.85 -3.77 6.82
CA HIS A 33 5.07 -4.10 5.62
C HIS A 33 3.64 -4.50 5.95
N LYS A 34 3.42 -5.29 7.01
CA LYS A 34 2.07 -5.62 7.51
C LYS A 34 1.29 -4.35 7.87
N LYS A 35 1.94 -3.42 8.56
CA LYS A 35 1.38 -2.12 8.91
C LYS A 35 1.03 -1.30 7.66
N LEU A 36 1.94 -1.24 6.68
CA LEU A 36 1.69 -0.56 5.42
C LEU A 36 0.47 -1.13 4.69
N VAL A 37 0.42 -2.45 4.52
CA VAL A 37 -0.70 -3.14 3.84
C VAL A 37 -2.02 -2.85 4.55
N ALA A 38 -2.07 -2.95 5.88
CA ALA A 38 -3.29 -2.64 6.63
C ALA A 38 -3.75 -1.19 6.46
N ILE A 39 -2.81 -0.23 6.41
CA ILE A 39 -3.15 1.18 6.17
C ILE A 39 -3.67 1.37 4.74
N LEU A 40 -3.02 0.76 3.74
CA LEU A 40 -3.47 0.86 2.35
C LEU A 40 -4.87 0.26 2.17
N GLU A 41 -5.15 -0.87 2.79
CA GLU A 41 -6.46 -1.53 2.73
C GLU A 41 -7.56 -0.71 3.45
N LEU A 42 -7.21 -0.01 4.53
CA LEU A 42 -8.16 0.83 5.25
C LEU A 42 -8.43 2.16 4.52
N VAL A 43 -7.37 2.80 4.03
CA VAL A 43 -7.45 4.14 3.42
C VAL A 43 -7.89 4.08 1.97
N ARG A 44 -7.51 3.02 1.23
CA ARG A 44 -7.82 2.82 -0.20
C ARG A 44 -7.54 4.09 -1.00
N ILE A 45 -6.31 4.60 -0.86
CA ILE A 45 -5.89 5.93 -1.34
C ILE A 45 -6.17 6.12 -2.84
N GLU A 46 -6.23 5.04 -3.60
CA GLU A 46 -6.45 5.02 -5.04
C GLU A 46 -7.85 5.52 -5.41
N GLU A 47 -8.84 5.38 -4.52
CA GLU A 47 -10.19 5.91 -4.73
C GLU A 47 -10.23 7.44 -4.72
N PHE A 48 -9.22 8.08 -4.10
CA PHE A 48 -9.08 9.53 -4.03
C PHE A 48 -8.22 10.10 -5.16
N ILE A 49 -7.73 9.25 -6.07
CA ILE A 49 -6.93 9.68 -7.22
C ILE A 49 -7.85 9.85 -8.42
N PRO A 50 -8.08 11.09 -8.90
CA PRO A 50 -8.98 11.32 -10.02
C PRO A 50 -8.46 10.61 -11.28
N CYS A 51 -9.33 9.77 -11.83
CA CYS A 51 -9.10 9.03 -13.06
C CYS A 51 -9.54 9.88 -14.26
N GLY A 52 -8.95 11.06 -14.43
CA GLY A 52 -9.25 11.89 -15.59
C GLY A 52 -8.76 11.22 -16.88
N ARG A 53 -9.53 11.32 -17.97
CA ARG A 53 -9.07 11.06 -19.34
C ARG A 53 -8.09 12.15 -19.75
N PHE A 54 -6.93 12.19 -19.09
CA PHE A 54 -5.87 13.09 -19.50
C PHE A 54 -5.24 12.50 -20.75
N THR A 55 -5.36 13.21 -21.87
CA THR A 55 -4.68 12.87 -23.12
C THR A 55 -3.17 13.05 -23.01
N ASN A 56 -2.69 13.76 -21.99
CA ASN A 56 -1.29 14.05 -21.72
C ASN A 56 -0.95 13.82 -20.23
N GLY A 57 0.13 13.09 -19.95
CA GLY A 57 0.66 12.88 -18.58
C GLY A 57 0.92 11.41 -18.22
N ARG A 58 1.21 11.15 -16.94
CA ARG A 58 1.52 9.81 -16.42
C ARG A 58 0.25 8.93 -16.34
N LEU A 59 0.38 7.65 -16.68
CA LEU A 59 -0.70 6.65 -16.68
C LEU A 59 -1.35 6.51 -15.29
N LYS A 60 -2.59 6.04 -15.25
CA LYS A 60 -3.38 5.98 -14.01
C LYS A 60 -2.77 4.98 -13.02
N GLU A 61 -2.32 3.83 -13.52
CA GLU A 61 -1.72 2.74 -12.75
C GLU A 61 -0.47 3.23 -12.02
N ASP A 62 0.37 4.01 -12.71
CA ASP A 62 1.54 4.65 -12.10
C ASP A 62 1.16 5.66 -11.01
N ARG A 63 0.00 6.33 -11.09
CA ARG A 63 -0.44 7.30 -10.07
C ARG A 63 -0.86 6.60 -8.78
N SER A 64 -1.61 5.49 -8.88
CA SER A 64 -1.91 4.66 -7.71
C SER A 64 -0.64 4.17 -7.03
N ALA A 65 0.33 3.71 -7.83
CA ALA A 65 1.58 3.21 -7.29
C ALA A 65 2.43 4.32 -6.62
N ILE A 66 2.40 5.54 -7.17
CA ILE A 66 2.99 6.72 -6.53
C ILE A 66 2.30 7.05 -5.21
N ALA A 67 0.97 7.07 -5.17
CA ALA A 67 0.23 7.42 -3.95
C ALA A 67 0.50 6.40 -2.83
N ARG A 68 0.49 5.10 -3.14
CA ARG A 68 0.89 4.03 -2.22
C ARG A 68 2.32 4.23 -1.70
N ALA A 69 3.25 4.58 -2.58
CA ALA A 69 4.63 4.86 -2.19
C ALA A 69 4.75 6.07 -1.25
N PHE A 70 3.91 7.10 -1.41
CA PHE A 70 3.88 8.22 -0.46
C PHE A 70 3.36 7.81 0.92
N ILE A 71 2.38 6.90 1.00
CA ILE A 71 1.96 6.31 2.28
C ILE A 71 3.10 5.49 2.88
N ALA A 72 3.78 4.67 2.08
CA ALA A 72 4.94 3.89 2.53
C ALA A 72 6.05 4.78 3.10
N LYS A 73 6.34 5.92 2.46
CA LYS A 73 7.29 6.93 2.96
C LYS A 73 6.94 7.36 4.39
N ILE A 74 5.67 7.61 4.68
CA ILE A 74 5.19 8.03 6.01
C ILE A 74 5.30 6.87 7.00
N VAL A 75 4.86 5.66 6.63
CA VAL A 75 4.90 4.48 7.50
C VAL A 75 6.34 4.14 7.92
N PHE A 76 7.28 4.19 6.98
CA PHE A 76 8.70 3.92 7.22
C PHE A 76 9.46 5.13 7.76
N LYS A 77 8.77 6.24 8.07
CA LYS A 77 9.34 7.46 8.64
C LYS A 77 10.51 8.01 7.81
N LEU A 78 10.43 7.91 6.50
CA LEU A 78 11.47 8.36 5.59
C LEU A 78 11.34 9.87 5.36
N PRO A 79 12.37 10.69 5.63
CA PRO A 79 12.26 12.14 5.54
C PRO A 79 12.11 12.62 4.09
N TYR A 80 12.90 12.06 3.18
CA TYR A 80 13.02 12.54 1.81
C TYR A 80 12.44 11.55 0.79
N THR A 81 11.92 12.07 -0.32
CA THR A 81 11.36 11.25 -1.41
C THR A 81 12.43 10.39 -2.09
N LYS A 82 13.69 10.85 -2.15
CA LYS A 82 14.81 10.04 -2.65
C LYS A 82 15.04 8.76 -1.82
N ASN A 83 14.69 8.76 -0.53
CA ASN A 83 14.84 7.61 0.33
C ASN A 83 13.81 6.53 -0.07
N ILE A 84 12.53 6.88 -0.23
CA ILE A 84 11.53 5.88 -0.66
C ILE A 84 11.82 5.36 -2.07
N LEU A 85 12.36 6.17 -2.97
CA LEU A 85 12.82 5.70 -4.28
C LEU A 85 13.98 4.70 -4.18
N LYS A 86 14.88 4.87 -3.21
CA LYS A 86 15.95 3.90 -2.93
C LYS A 86 15.38 2.60 -2.37
N GLU A 87 14.47 2.69 -1.41
CA GLU A 87 13.81 1.52 -0.82
C GLU A 87 13.01 0.73 -1.87
N LEU A 88 12.22 1.40 -2.72
CA LEU A 88 11.47 0.76 -3.80
C LEU A 88 12.35 0.02 -4.82
N LYS A 89 13.62 0.41 -4.97
CA LYS A 89 14.58 -0.28 -5.84
C LYS A 89 15.19 -1.51 -5.19
N ASN A 90 15.36 -1.49 -3.86
CA ASN A 90 16.04 -2.53 -3.12
C ASN A 90 15.07 -3.60 -2.60
N ASP A 91 13.88 -3.18 -2.19
CA ASP A 91 12.86 -4.02 -1.56
C ASP A 91 11.78 -4.42 -2.56
N LYS A 92 11.84 -5.70 -2.97
CA LYS A 92 10.87 -6.30 -3.89
C LYS A 92 9.47 -6.42 -3.28
N GLN A 93 9.36 -6.69 -1.98
CA GLN A 93 8.06 -6.80 -1.31
C GLN A 93 7.37 -5.43 -1.30
N LEU A 94 8.11 -4.38 -0.94
CA LEU A 94 7.61 -3.01 -0.97
C LEU A 94 7.14 -2.61 -2.37
N LYS A 95 7.93 -2.93 -3.40
CA LYS A 95 7.62 -2.63 -4.79
C LYS A 95 6.32 -3.29 -5.25
N LYS A 96 6.12 -4.58 -4.92
CA LYS A 96 4.87 -5.31 -5.18
C LYS A 96 3.68 -4.75 -4.39
N ILE A 97 3.83 -4.48 -3.10
CA ILE A 97 2.76 -3.88 -2.27
C ILE A 97 2.31 -2.54 -2.85
N CYS A 98 3.25 -1.73 -3.33
CA CYS A 98 2.94 -0.46 -3.96
C CYS A 98 2.35 -0.61 -5.37
N GLY A 99 2.38 -1.79 -6.00
CA GLY A 99 1.80 -2.04 -7.33
C GLY A 99 2.68 -1.59 -8.50
N TRP A 100 4.00 -1.64 -8.34
CA TRP A 100 4.98 -1.36 -9.42
C TRP A 100 5.46 -2.63 -10.16
N GLU A 101 4.90 -3.78 -9.83
CA GLU A 101 5.07 -5.08 -10.49
C GLU A 101 3.70 -5.72 -10.69
#